data_AF-A0A484HK97-F1
#
_entry.id   AF-A0A484HK97-F1
#
_cell.length_a   1.000
_cell.length_b   1.000
_cell.length_c   1.000
_cell.angle_alpha   90.00
_cell.angle_beta   90.00
_cell.angle_gamma   90.00
#
_symmetry.space_group_name_H-M   'P 1'
#
loop_
_entity.id
_entity.type
_entity.pdbx_description
1 polymer ?
#
loop_
_entity_poly.entity_id
_entity_poly.type
_entity_poly.pdbx_seq_one_letter_code
_entity_poly.pdbx_strand_id
1 'polypeptide(L)'
;MIKLEGTIINVFTQQGGTSKKTGEAFADRDKIQLMGELELPNGSIKHELIDLTVENGKEYETLKGKRVSIPCGALASGRNVIFYVAKGGTPKLLTAV
;
A
#
# COMPACT_ATOMS: atom_id res chain seq x y z
N MET A 1 -6.35 13.65 -2.23
CA MET A 1 -5.17 12.90 -1.74
C MET A 1 -5.62 12.12 -0.53
N ILE A 2 -5.60 10.80 -0.57
CA ILE A 2 -6.16 9.95 0.49
C ILE A 2 -5.00 9.63 1.45
N LYS A 3 -5.25 9.55 2.75
CA LYS A 3 -4.26 9.03 3.70
C LYS A 3 -4.69 7.62 4.07
N LEU A 4 -3.79 6.67 3.85
CA LEU A 4 -3.99 5.31 4.36
C LEU A 4 -3.19 5.14 5.63
N GLU A 5 -3.88 4.68 6.65
CA GLU A 5 -3.32 4.45 7.98
C GLU A 5 -3.41 2.97 8.28
N GLY A 6 -2.32 2.42 8.79
CA GLY A 6 -2.25 1.00 9.05
C GLY A 6 -0.85 0.56 9.43
N THR A 7 -0.70 -0.74 9.67
CA THR A 7 0.58 -1.34 10.03
C THR A 7 1.26 -1.88 8.78
N ILE A 8 2.56 -1.62 8.60
CA ILE A 8 3.30 -2.25 7.51
C ILE A 8 3.61 -3.69 7.89
N ILE A 9 3.07 -4.64 7.13
CA ILE A 9 3.19 -6.07 7.43
C ILE A 9 4.33 -6.68 6.62
N ASN A 10 4.47 -6.22 5.37
CA ASN A 10 5.44 -6.78 4.44
C ASN A 10 5.90 -5.74 3.42
N VAL A 11 7.10 -5.97 2.88
CA VAL A 11 7.71 -5.19 1.81
C VAL A 11 8.23 -6.20 0.80
N PHE A 12 7.83 -6.07 -0.46
CA PHE A 12 8.19 -7.02 -1.51
C PHE A 12 8.28 -6.32 -2.87
N THR A 13 9.15 -6.82 -3.73
CA THR A 13 9.21 -6.38 -5.12
C THR A 13 8.33 -7.29 -5.97
N GLN A 14 7.33 -6.71 -6.63
CA GLN A 14 6.58 -7.42 -7.65
C GLN A 14 7.41 -7.41 -8.93
N GLN A 15 7.88 -8.59 -9.33
CA GLN A 15 8.62 -8.75 -10.59
C GLN A 15 7.75 -8.29 -11.76
N GLY A 16 8.38 -7.49 -12.63
CA GLY A 16 7.82 -7.06 -13.89
C GLY A 16 7.57 -8.24 -14.82
N GLY A 17 6.73 -8.02 -15.81
CA GLY A 17 6.39 -9.05 -16.78
C GLY A 17 5.44 -8.52 -17.85
N THR A 18 5.02 -9.41 -18.73
CA THR A 18 4.02 -9.08 -19.74
C THR A 18 2.67 -9.54 -19.25
N SER A 19 1.74 -8.60 -19.10
CA SER A 19 0.40 -8.91 -18.62
C SER A 19 -0.32 -9.74 -19.68
N LYS A 20 -0.54 -11.04 -19.45
CA LYS A 20 -1.17 -11.95 -20.42
C LYS A 20 -2.56 -11.48 -20.90
N LYS A 21 -3.20 -10.56 -20.15
CA LYS A 21 -4.50 -9.96 -20.48
C LYS A 21 -4.43 -8.74 -21.39
N THR A 22 -3.40 -7.89 -21.25
CA THR A 22 -3.32 -6.62 -21.98
C THR A 22 -2.14 -6.56 -22.95
N GLY A 23 -1.20 -7.51 -22.87
CA GLY A 23 0.03 -7.51 -23.65
C GLY A 23 1.05 -6.46 -23.21
N GLU A 24 0.71 -5.63 -22.22
CA GLU A 24 1.58 -4.54 -21.76
C GLU A 24 2.68 -5.08 -20.84
N ALA A 25 3.92 -4.69 -21.13
CA ALA A 25 5.06 -4.91 -20.26
C ALA A 25 4.94 -3.95 -19.07
N PHE A 26 4.88 -4.51 -17.86
CA PHE A 26 5.00 -3.75 -16.63
C PHE A 26 6.39 -3.98 -16.04
N ALA A 27 7.07 -2.90 -15.68
CA ALA A 27 8.38 -2.97 -15.01
C ALA A 27 8.24 -3.52 -13.59
N ASP A 28 9.37 -3.92 -13.01
CA ASP A 28 9.46 -4.26 -11.59
C ASP A 28 8.95 -3.09 -10.74
N ARG A 29 8.14 -3.39 -9.73
CA ARG A 29 7.56 -2.40 -8.82
C ARG A 29 7.74 -2.84 -7.39
N ASP A 30 8.34 -1.98 -6.59
CA ASP A 30 8.36 -2.17 -5.16
C ASP A 30 6.98 -1.91 -4.57
N LYS A 31 6.56 -2.80 -3.68
CA LYS A 31 5.28 -2.75 -3.00
C LYS A 31 5.44 -2.96 -1.51
N ILE A 32 4.54 -2.33 -0.77
CA ILE A 32 4.37 -2.58 0.65
C ILE A 32 2.95 -3.09 0.89
N GLN A 33 2.80 -4.01 1.82
CA GLN A 33 1.51 -4.47 2.32
C GLN A 33 1.21 -3.75 3.63
N LEU A 34 0.15 -2.96 3.60
CA LEU A 34 -0.39 -2.24 4.74
C LEU A 34 -1.63 -2.97 5.25
N MET A 35 -1.71 -3.30 6.54
CA MET A 35 -2.95 -3.73 7.15
C MET A 35 -3.72 -2.50 7.64
N GLY A 36 -4.81 -2.19 6.95
CA GLY A 36 -5.81 -1.25 7.39
C GLY A 36 -6.83 -1.93 8.31
N GLU A 37 -7.54 -1.12 9.08
CA GLU A 37 -8.63 -1.54 9.96
C GLU A 37 -9.88 -0.78 9.56
N LEU A 38 -10.95 -1.51 9.26
CA LEU A 38 -12.25 -0.95 8.96
C LEU A 38 -13.22 -1.39 10.04
N GLU A 39 -13.72 -0.44 10.82
CA GLU A 39 -14.80 -0.69 11.77
C GLU A 39 -16.10 -0.94 10.99
N LEU A 40 -16.66 -2.12 11.20
CA LEU A 40 -17.94 -2.51 10.62
C LEU A 40 -19.08 -1.98 11.51
N PRO A 41 -20.28 -1.76 10.94
CA PRO A 41 -21.44 -1.26 11.68
C PRO A 41 -21.91 -2.18 12.83
N ASN A 42 -21.43 -3.43 12.86
CA ASN A 42 -21.67 -4.37 13.96
C ASN A 42 -20.62 -4.28 15.09
N GLY A 43 -19.70 -3.31 15.04
CA GLY A 43 -18.62 -3.13 16.01
C GLY A 43 -17.44 -4.08 15.85
N SER A 44 -17.41 -4.92 14.81
CA SER A 44 -16.24 -5.77 14.51
C SER A 44 -15.21 -5.01 13.68
N ILE A 45 -13.93 -5.27 13.93
CA ILE A 45 -12.84 -4.71 13.11
C ILE A 45 -12.55 -5.67 11.97
N LYS A 46 -12.72 -5.21 10.73
CA LYS A 46 -12.28 -5.92 9.54
C LYS A 46 -10.87 -5.45 9.19
N HIS A 47 -9.91 -6.34 9.33
CA HIS A 47 -8.56 -6.11 8.84
C HIS A 47 -8.51 -6.28 7.32
N GLU A 48 -7.95 -5.31 6.61
CA GLU A 48 -7.83 -5.34 5.16
C GLU A 48 -6.39 -5.10 4.74
N LEU A 49 -5.85 -6.03 3.94
CA LEU A 49 -4.50 -5.90 3.38
C LEU A 49 -4.57 -5.08 2.10
N ILE A 50 -3.79 -4.01 2.06
CA ILE A 50 -3.72 -3.08 0.95
C ILE A 50 -2.29 -3.07 0.42
N ASP A 51 -2.14 -3.40 -0.87
CA ASP A 51 -0.86 -3.32 -1.56
C ASP A 51 -0.66 -1.89 -2.09
N LEU A 52 0.38 -1.23 -1.60
CA LEU A 52 0.79 0.11 -2.00
C LEU A 52 2.04 0.05 -2.86
N THR A 53 1.97 0.59 -4.06
CA THR A 53 3.16 0.76 -4.92
C THR A 53 4.00 1.93 -4.42
N VAL A 54 5.30 1.71 -4.22
CA VAL A 54 6.26 2.70 -3.70
C VAL A 54 7.42 2.87 -4.67
N GLU A 55 8.09 4.02 -4.61
CA GLU A 55 9.30 4.27 -5.42
C GLU A 55 10.50 3.47 -4.89
N ASN A 56 10.61 3.28 -3.57
CA ASN A 56 11.70 2.56 -2.93
C ASN A 56 11.19 1.72 -1.76
N GLY A 57 11.16 0.39 -1.92
CA GLY A 57 10.70 -0.51 -0.86
C GLY A 57 11.57 -0.48 0.40
N LYS A 58 12.88 -0.26 0.25
CA LYS A 58 13.85 -0.32 1.36
C LYS A 58 13.58 0.70 2.46
N GLU A 59 13.04 1.86 2.11
CA GLU A 59 12.70 2.89 3.10
C GLU A 59 11.63 2.39 4.09
N TYR A 60 10.77 1.50 3.62
CA TYR A 60 9.67 0.94 4.41
C TYR A 60 10.06 -0.34 5.17
N GLU A 61 11.20 -0.98 4.84
CA GLU A 61 11.66 -2.17 5.59
C GLU A 61 11.89 -1.84 7.07
N THR A 62 12.46 -0.66 7.35
CA THR A 62 12.69 -0.18 8.73
C THR A 62 11.40 0.15 9.48
N LEU A 63 10.30 0.33 8.74
CA LEU A 63 8.97 0.66 9.25
C LEU A 63 8.06 -0.57 9.36
N LYS A 64 8.55 -1.78 9.01
CA LYS A 64 7.81 -3.04 9.21
C LYS A 64 7.42 -3.22 10.67
N GLY A 65 6.18 -3.64 10.88
CA GLY A 65 5.55 -3.79 12.20
C GLY A 65 5.12 -2.49 12.86
N LYS A 66 5.38 -1.32 12.25
CA LYS A 66 4.97 -0.02 12.80
C LYS A 66 3.69 0.48 12.13
N ARG A 67 2.87 1.21 12.89
CA ARG A 67 1.71 1.91 12.36
C ARG A 67 2.16 3.22 11.73
N VAL A 68 1.73 3.46 10.50
CA VAL A 68 2.11 4.64 9.71
C VAL A 68 0.89 5.24 9.02
N SER A 69 0.95 6.53 8.74
CA SER A 69 0.02 7.28 7.89
C SER A 69 0.76 7.68 6.62
N ILE A 70 0.31 7.17 5.48
CA ILE A 70 0.97 7.40 4.18
C ILE A 70 0.01 8.17 3.28
N PRO A 71 0.44 9.29 2.66
CA PRO A 71 -0.34 9.95 1.63
C PRO A 71 -0.30 9.12 0.34
N CYS A 72 -1.47 8.64 -0.06
CA CYS A 72 -1.65 7.73 -1.18
C CYS A 72 -2.56 8.34 -2.26
N GLY A 73 -2.27 7.96 -3.50
CA GLY A 73 -3.21 8.03 -4.61
C GLY A 73 -3.92 6.69 -4.79
N ALA A 74 -5.12 6.74 -5.33
CA ALA A 74 -5.87 5.58 -5.77
C ALA A 74 -6.20 5.77 -7.25
N LEU A 75 -5.90 4.76 -8.06
CA LEU A 75 -6.26 4.73 -9.48
C LEU A 75 -7.21 3.55 -9.70
N ALA A 76 -8.42 3.84 -10.19
CA ALA A 76 -9.37 2.81 -10.55
C ALA A 76 -8.98 2.21 -11.91
N SER A 77 -8.71 0.92 -11.94
CA SER A 77 -8.39 0.16 -13.15
C SER A 77 -9.44 -0.93 -13.34
N GLY A 78 -10.51 -0.59 -14.05
CA GLY A 78 -11.67 -1.46 -14.23
C GLY A 78 -12.38 -1.72 -12.89
N ARG A 79 -12.38 -2.97 -12.43
CA ARG A 79 -12.95 -3.37 -11.12
C ARG A 79 -11.96 -3.37 -9.96
N ASN A 80 -10.67 -3.09 -10.22
CA ASN A 80 -9.63 -3.08 -9.20
C ASN A 80 -9.21 -1.64 -8.89
N VAL A 81 -8.87 -1.38 -7.64
CA VAL A 81 -8.27 -0.10 -7.23
C VAL A 81 -6.79 -0.34 -6.97
N ILE A 82 -5.94 0.41 -7.67
CA ILE A 82 -4.49 0.36 -7.51
C ILE A 82 -4.10 1.53 -6.61
N PHE A 83 -3.52 1.21 -5.45
CA PHE A 83 -3.00 2.22 -4.55
C PHE A 83 -1.51 2.43 -4.79
N TYR A 84 -1.10 3.70 -4.76
CA TYR A 84 0.30 4.10 -4.91
C TYR A 84 0.62 5.24 -3.96
N VAL A 85 1.85 5.30 -3.50
CA VAL A 85 2.33 6.42 -2.68
C VAL A 85 2.48 7.64 -3.59
N ALA A 86 1.96 8.78 -3.13
CA ALA A 86 2.11 10.04 -3.88
C ALA A 86 3.59 10.39 -4.01
N LYS A 87 3.99 11.00 -5.13
CA LYS A 87 5.38 11.41 -5.36
C LYS A 87 5.86 12.34 -4.24
N GLY A 88 6.93 11.96 -3.53
CA GLY A 88 7.41 12.68 -2.34
C GLY A 88 6.56 12.49 -1.07
N GLY A 89 5.64 11.52 -1.09
CA GLY A 89 4.76 11.18 0.02
C GLY A 89 5.49 10.40 1.11
N THR A 90 6.06 11.10 2.09
CA THR A 90 6.79 10.45 3.18
C THR A 90 5.83 9.79 4.18
N PRO A 91 6.05 8.53 4.58
CA PRO A 91 5.28 7.89 5.65
C PRO A 91 5.49 8.63 6.96
N LYS A 92 4.40 8.93 7.67
CA LYS A 92 4.47 9.44 9.05
C LYS A 92 4.22 8.31 10.02
N LEU A 93 5.14 8.11 10.95
CA LEU A 93 4.93 7.20 12.07
C LEU A 93 3.79 7.69 12.95
N LEU A 94 2.81 6.82 13.15
CA LEU A 94 1.75 7.02 14.14
C LEU A 94 2.22 6.31 15.41
N THR A 95 2.69 7.08 16.39
CA THR A 95 2.96 6.53 17.72
C THR A 95 1.63 6.09 18.31
N ALA A 96 1.53 4.84 18.77
CA ALA A 96 0.41 4.42 19.59
C ALA A 96 0.40 5.30 20.84
N VAL A 97 -0.67 6.08 21.02
CA VAL A 97 -0.90 6.91 22.21
C VAL A 97 -1.40 6.02 23.33
#